data_AF-A0A1R2BLE0-F1
#
_entry.id   AF-A0A1R2BLE0-F1
#
_cell.length_a   1.000
_cell.length_b   1.000
_cell.length_c   1.000
_cell.angle_alpha   90.00
_cell.angle_beta   90.00
_cell.angle_gamma   90.00
#
_symmetry.space_group_name_H-M   'P 1'
#
loop_
_entity.id
_entity.type
_entity.pdbx_description
1 polymer ?
#
loop_
_entity_poly.entity_id
_entity_poly.type
_entity_poly.pdbx_seq_one_letter_code
_entity_poly.pdbx_strand_id
1 'polypeptide(L)'
;MSTDSRSSSKLKKLYLSDSYSEMSNFFKDFKELFSKSFIANCHIDDASITQEELETLEELDNHEVLENMRDLIESLLSFKTNCKSDGEGEIGLRCEQLEKLLQKQESEVRAHIRNEHELKLYLDTVQQKLLDLEVKYCEAQASIKEMEKCGFESMQTKLKKLESGFQSELNRIAERYRANPDSNQTNEKYKKLEEMYEQKERSYIKLQQDFNKIKILLEETTKQCKALKKEIGKYGIGVISNDVLTRRKEEVIERHFTKSHITSKSSTQNRSKGHFRQRSDDINRQYRFVEPTPPQHARSSSIVKSANFHSYIF
;
A
#
# COMPACT_ATOMS: atom_id res chain seq x y z
N MET A 1 39.29 -65.98 -98.34
CA MET A 1 39.56 -65.25 -97.10
C MET A 1 38.21 -64.95 -96.45
N SER A 2 37.79 -65.76 -95.50
CA SER A 2 36.57 -65.54 -94.71
C SER A 2 36.91 -65.80 -93.25
N THR A 3 37.25 -64.73 -92.54
CA THR A 3 37.50 -64.76 -91.10
C THR A 3 36.67 -63.67 -90.43
N ASP A 4 35.93 -64.10 -89.42
CA ASP A 4 35.54 -63.36 -88.21
C ASP A 4 34.60 -62.15 -88.28
N SER A 5 33.33 -62.40 -88.64
CA SER A 5 32.20 -61.55 -88.24
C SER A 5 31.38 -62.09 -87.05
N ARG A 6 31.69 -63.30 -86.53
CA ARG A 6 30.90 -63.97 -85.47
C ARG A 6 31.33 -63.65 -84.03
N SER A 7 32.53 -63.10 -83.80
CA SER A 7 33.01 -62.77 -82.44
C SER A 7 32.56 -61.39 -81.92
N SER A 8 32.30 -60.40 -82.80
CA SER A 8 31.93 -59.05 -82.38
C SER A 8 30.47 -58.93 -81.86
N SER A 9 29.55 -59.74 -82.38
CA SER A 9 28.14 -59.74 -81.94
C SER A 9 27.91 -60.46 -80.60
N LYS A 10 28.76 -61.43 -80.23
CA LYS A 10 28.71 -62.08 -78.91
C LYS A 10 29.28 -61.19 -77.80
N LEU A 11 30.35 -60.44 -78.08
CA LEU A 11 30.98 -59.53 -77.12
C LEU A 11 30.10 -58.32 -76.78
N LYS A 12 29.38 -57.74 -77.77
CA LYS A 12 28.38 -56.68 -77.48
C LYS A 12 27.19 -57.17 -76.67
N LYS A 13 26.76 -58.43 -76.86
CA LYS A 13 25.62 -59.00 -76.11
C LYS A 13 25.94 -59.24 -74.64
N LEU A 14 27.18 -59.63 -74.32
CA LEU A 14 27.66 -59.82 -72.94
C LEU A 14 27.82 -58.50 -72.18
N TYR A 15 28.37 -57.46 -72.81
CA TYR A 15 28.51 -56.14 -72.16
C TYR A 15 27.17 -55.43 -71.92
N LEU A 16 26.18 -55.66 -72.79
CA LEU A 16 24.83 -55.14 -72.57
C LEU A 16 24.09 -55.94 -71.49
N SER A 17 24.26 -57.27 -71.40
CA SER A 17 23.56 -58.06 -70.37
C SER A 17 24.00 -57.76 -68.94
N ASP A 18 25.30 -57.52 -68.73
CA ASP A 18 25.82 -57.20 -67.40
C ASP A 18 25.35 -55.80 -66.94
N SER A 19 25.31 -54.84 -67.87
CA SER A 19 24.79 -53.48 -67.61
C SER A 19 23.30 -53.44 -67.24
N TYR A 20 22.46 -54.26 -67.88
CA TYR A 20 21.04 -54.35 -67.53
C TYR A 20 20.81 -55.06 -66.19
N SER A 21 21.63 -56.04 -65.86
CA SER A 21 21.57 -56.74 -64.57
C SER A 21 21.96 -55.82 -63.40
N GLU A 22 23.01 -55.01 -63.55
CA GLU A 22 23.42 -54.04 -62.53
C GLU A 22 22.36 -52.96 -62.29
N MET A 23 21.75 -52.45 -63.36
CA MET A 23 20.69 -51.44 -63.25
C MET A 23 19.43 -52.01 -62.57
N SER A 24 19.05 -53.25 -62.88
CA SER A 24 17.94 -53.93 -62.18
C SER A 24 18.22 -54.16 -60.69
N ASN A 25 19.46 -54.48 -60.32
CA ASN A 25 19.83 -54.64 -58.92
C ASN A 25 19.81 -53.30 -58.17
N PHE A 26 20.31 -52.23 -58.81
CA PHE A 26 20.24 -50.88 -58.24
C PHE A 26 18.81 -50.45 -57.93
N PHE A 27 17.87 -50.63 -58.87
CA PHE A 27 16.47 -50.25 -58.65
C PHE A 27 15.81 -51.05 -57.55
N LYS A 28 16.18 -52.33 -57.41
CA LYS A 28 15.69 -53.18 -56.32
C LYS A 28 16.19 -52.68 -54.96
N ASP A 29 17.48 -52.41 -54.84
CA ASP A 29 18.07 -51.89 -53.60
C ASP A 29 17.53 -50.49 -53.26
N PHE A 30 17.28 -49.67 -54.28
CA PHE A 30 16.72 -48.33 -54.13
C PHE A 30 15.25 -48.37 -53.68
N LYS A 31 14.44 -49.27 -54.24
CA LYS A 31 13.06 -49.49 -53.80
C LYS A 31 13.00 -50.03 -52.37
N GLU A 32 13.91 -50.94 -52.01
CA GLU A 32 14.03 -51.41 -50.62
C GLU A 32 14.38 -50.27 -49.65
N LEU A 33 15.30 -49.38 -50.06
CA LEU A 33 15.64 -48.19 -49.28
C LEU A 33 14.45 -47.25 -49.11
N PHE A 34 13.69 -47.01 -50.18
CA PHE A 34 12.47 -46.20 -50.14
C PHE A 34 11.46 -46.78 -49.15
N SER A 35 11.13 -48.08 -49.26
CA SER A 35 10.16 -48.72 -48.37
C SER A 35 10.59 -48.69 -46.92
N LYS A 36 11.88 -48.94 -46.62
CA LYS A 36 12.41 -48.81 -45.25
C LYS A 36 12.30 -47.38 -44.73
N SER A 37 12.57 -46.39 -45.57
CA SER A 37 12.51 -44.97 -45.19
C SER A 37 11.07 -44.53 -44.94
N PHE A 38 10.13 -45.00 -45.77
CA PHE A 38 8.70 -44.76 -45.58
C PHE A 38 8.20 -45.34 -44.25
N ILE A 39 8.49 -46.62 -43.98
CA ILE A 39 8.11 -47.29 -42.72
C ILE A 39 8.70 -46.56 -41.51
N ALA A 40 9.98 -46.20 -41.59
CA ALA A 40 10.65 -45.46 -40.53
C ALA A 40 10.00 -44.08 -40.31
N ASN A 41 9.58 -43.40 -41.37
CA ASN A 41 8.88 -42.12 -41.27
C ASN A 41 7.51 -42.26 -40.61
N CYS A 42 6.73 -43.28 -40.97
CA CYS A 42 5.45 -43.57 -40.30
C CYS A 42 5.64 -43.77 -38.78
N HIS A 43 6.71 -44.46 -38.37
CA HIS A 43 7.03 -44.63 -36.95
C HIS A 43 7.44 -43.34 -36.24
N ILE A 44 8.08 -42.40 -36.92
CA ILE A 44 8.40 -41.08 -36.37
C ILE A 44 7.11 -40.28 -36.12
N ASP A 45 6.10 -40.45 -36.97
CA ASP A 45 4.80 -39.81 -36.86
C ASP A 45 3.83 -40.55 -35.92
N ASP A 46 4.33 -41.50 -35.11
CA ASP A 46 3.55 -42.40 -34.24
C ASP A 46 2.41 -43.14 -35.00
N ALA A 47 2.54 -43.29 -36.31
CA ALA A 47 1.60 -44.00 -37.16
C ALA A 47 2.03 -45.46 -37.35
N SER A 48 1.04 -46.36 -37.35
CA SER A 48 1.27 -47.77 -37.71
C SER A 48 1.04 -47.94 -39.20
N ILE A 49 1.98 -48.60 -39.90
CA ILE A 49 1.79 -48.93 -41.30
C ILE A 49 0.68 -49.98 -41.46
N THR A 50 -0.23 -49.72 -42.38
CA THR A 50 -1.32 -50.65 -42.71
C THR A 50 -0.86 -51.68 -43.74
N GLN A 51 -1.59 -52.81 -43.79
CA GLN A 51 -1.31 -53.86 -44.78
C GLN A 51 -1.51 -53.37 -46.22
N GLU A 52 -2.48 -52.49 -46.46
CA GLU A 52 -2.77 -51.89 -47.76
C GLU A 52 -1.62 -50.98 -48.24
N GLU A 53 -1.01 -50.22 -47.33
CA GLU A 53 0.17 -49.38 -47.64
C GLU A 53 1.42 -50.22 -47.95
N LEU A 54 1.60 -51.36 -47.26
CA LEU A 54 2.69 -52.31 -47.56
C LEU A 54 2.54 -52.93 -48.94
N GLU A 55 1.33 -53.33 -49.32
CA GLU A 55 1.03 -53.88 -50.65
C GLU A 55 1.26 -52.82 -51.73
N THR A 56 0.83 -51.59 -51.48
CA THR A 56 1.07 -50.45 -52.40
C THR A 56 2.56 -50.21 -52.62
N LEU A 57 3.38 -50.28 -51.55
CA LEU A 57 4.84 -50.12 -51.65
C LEU A 57 5.51 -51.19 -52.53
N GLU A 58 4.97 -52.42 -52.55
CA GLU A 58 5.47 -53.50 -53.41
C GLU A 58 5.07 -53.31 -54.89
N GLU A 59 3.97 -52.62 -55.16
CA GLU A 59 3.46 -52.40 -56.52
C GLU A 59 4.06 -51.17 -57.23
N LEU A 60 4.62 -50.21 -56.49
CA LEU A 60 5.18 -48.97 -57.05
C LEU A 60 6.21 -49.25 -58.16
N ASP A 61 6.13 -48.51 -59.26
CA ASP A 61 7.13 -48.63 -60.31
C ASP A 61 8.43 -47.86 -59.96
N ASN A 62 9.51 -48.14 -60.69
CA ASN A 62 10.81 -47.52 -60.41
C ASN A 62 10.81 -45.99 -60.64
N HIS A 63 9.93 -45.49 -61.51
CA HIS A 63 9.86 -44.07 -61.82
C HIS A 63 9.12 -43.30 -60.73
N GLU A 64 8.02 -43.86 -60.23
CA GLU A 64 7.25 -43.34 -59.10
C GLU A 64 8.10 -43.29 -57.83
N VAL A 65 8.88 -44.33 -57.54
CA VAL A 65 9.81 -44.33 -56.39
C VAL A 65 10.83 -43.20 -56.51
N LEU A 66 11.36 -42.94 -57.72
CA LEU A 66 12.31 -41.85 -57.95
C LEU A 66 11.67 -40.46 -57.81
N GLU A 67 10.48 -40.25 -58.36
CA GLU A 67 9.75 -38.97 -58.22
C GLU A 67 9.38 -38.70 -56.75
N ASN A 68 8.83 -39.69 -56.05
CA ASN A 68 8.50 -39.56 -54.63
C ASN A 68 9.75 -39.23 -53.78
N MET A 69 10.90 -39.84 -54.10
CA MET A 69 12.15 -39.50 -53.43
C MET A 69 12.66 -38.11 -53.77
N ARG A 70 12.51 -37.66 -55.02
CA ARG A 70 12.86 -36.29 -55.41
C ARG A 70 12.01 -35.28 -54.63
N ASP A 71 10.70 -35.47 -54.61
CA ASP A 71 9.76 -34.57 -53.94
C ASP A 71 10.03 -34.52 -52.43
N LEU A 72 10.35 -35.66 -51.81
CA LEU A 72 10.77 -35.72 -50.41
C LEU A 72 12.06 -34.92 -50.18
N ILE A 73 13.08 -35.10 -51.01
CA ILE A 73 14.35 -34.38 -50.89
C ILE A 73 14.14 -32.87 -51.06
N GLU A 74 13.34 -32.45 -52.04
CA GLU A 74 13.01 -31.03 -52.26
C GLU A 74 12.26 -30.43 -51.07
N SER A 75 11.28 -31.17 -50.52
CA SER A 75 10.54 -30.78 -49.32
C SER A 75 11.48 -30.62 -48.11
N LEU A 76 12.38 -31.58 -47.88
CA LEU A 76 13.37 -31.53 -46.80
C LEU A 76 14.35 -30.36 -46.95
N LEU A 77 14.79 -30.06 -48.18
CA LEU A 77 15.66 -28.92 -48.46
C LEU A 77 14.93 -27.58 -48.26
N SER A 78 13.66 -27.49 -48.63
CA SER A 78 12.80 -26.34 -48.36
C SER A 78 12.60 -26.13 -46.87
N PHE A 79 12.24 -27.19 -46.13
CA PHE A 79 12.11 -27.16 -44.67
C PHE A 79 13.40 -26.69 -43.99
N LYS A 80 14.56 -27.24 -44.38
CA LYS A 80 15.87 -26.83 -43.85
C LYS A 80 16.17 -25.35 -44.10
N THR A 81 15.77 -24.83 -45.26
CA THR A 81 15.94 -23.42 -45.62
C THR A 81 15.07 -22.54 -44.72
N ASN A 82 13.80 -22.92 -44.56
CA ASN A 82 12.83 -22.19 -43.73
C ASN A 82 13.21 -22.20 -42.24
N CYS A 83 13.65 -23.34 -41.70
CA CYS A 83 14.10 -23.42 -40.31
C CYS A 83 15.39 -22.63 -40.04
N LYS A 84 16.30 -22.53 -41.03
CA LYS A 84 17.49 -21.69 -40.91
C LYS A 84 17.17 -20.20 -40.93
N SER A 85 16.13 -19.79 -41.65
CA SER A 85 15.71 -18.38 -41.69
C SER A 85 14.86 -17.95 -40.49
N ASP A 86 14.03 -18.83 -39.93
CA ASP A 86 13.12 -18.48 -38.82
C ASP A 86 13.71 -18.74 -37.43
N GLY A 87 14.45 -19.83 -37.23
CA GLY A 87 14.74 -20.33 -35.88
C GLY A 87 15.66 -19.44 -35.03
N GLU A 88 16.72 -18.87 -35.62
CA GLU A 88 17.64 -17.99 -34.89
C GLU A 88 17.06 -16.57 -34.70
N GLY A 89 16.24 -16.11 -35.64
CA GLY A 89 15.61 -14.79 -35.61
C GLY A 89 14.42 -14.71 -34.64
N GLU A 90 13.50 -15.67 -34.70
CA GLU A 90 12.28 -15.65 -33.89
C GLU A 90 12.59 -15.87 -32.39
N ILE A 91 13.48 -16.82 -32.08
CA ILE A 91 13.93 -17.05 -30.69
C ILE A 91 14.64 -15.80 -30.16
N GLY A 92 15.51 -15.19 -30.96
CA GLY A 92 16.18 -13.94 -30.60
C GLY A 92 15.21 -12.79 -30.30
N LEU A 93 14.22 -12.59 -31.18
CA LEU A 93 13.16 -11.58 -30.99
C LEU A 93 12.32 -11.86 -29.73
N ARG A 94 11.96 -13.13 -29.49
CA ARG A 94 11.21 -13.52 -28.29
C ARG A 94 12.02 -13.30 -27.01
N CYS A 95 13.31 -13.62 -27.03
CA CYS A 95 14.22 -13.32 -25.93
C CYS A 95 14.32 -11.81 -25.68
N GLU A 96 14.43 -10.99 -26.73
CA GLU A 96 14.47 -9.52 -26.60
C GLU A 96 13.17 -8.95 -26.01
N GLN A 97 12.01 -9.49 -26.42
CA GLN A 97 10.71 -9.10 -25.87
C GLN A 97 10.58 -9.46 -24.38
N LEU A 98 11.03 -10.65 -23.99
CA LEU A 98 11.04 -11.07 -22.58
C LEU A 98 11.98 -10.21 -21.75
N GLU A 99 13.16 -9.87 -22.28
CA GLU A 99 14.11 -8.98 -21.63
C GLU A 99 13.52 -7.58 -21.40
N LYS A 100 12.83 -7.01 -22.40
CA LYS A 100 12.11 -5.73 -22.26
C LYS A 100 11.01 -5.79 -21.21
N LEU A 101 10.27 -6.90 -21.16
CA LEU A 101 9.22 -7.10 -20.15
C LEU A 101 9.83 -7.20 -18.74
N LEU A 102 10.94 -7.92 -18.60
CA LEU A 102 11.67 -8.06 -17.35
C LEU A 102 12.16 -6.70 -16.85
N GLN A 103 12.83 -5.92 -17.71
CA GLN A 103 13.30 -4.57 -17.37
C GLN A 103 12.16 -3.63 -16.95
N LYS A 104 11.01 -3.72 -17.63
CA LYS A 104 9.81 -2.98 -17.24
C LYS A 104 9.34 -3.37 -15.83
N GLN A 105 9.22 -4.67 -15.55
CA GLN A 105 8.83 -5.16 -14.23
C GLN A 105 9.82 -4.75 -13.14
N GLU A 106 11.12 -4.83 -13.41
CA GLU A 106 12.14 -4.36 -12.47
C GLU A 106 12.01 -2.86 -12.17
N SER A 107 11.72 -2.04 -13.20
CA SER A 107 11.52 -0.60 -13.03
C SER A 107 10.29 -0.28 -12.16
N GLU A 108 9.22 -1.06 -12.32
CA GLU A 108 7.98 -0.94 -11.56
C GLU A 108 8.18 -1.36 -10.10
N VAL A 109 8.88 -2.48 -9.85
CA VAL A 109 9.26 -2.89 -8.49
C VAL A 109 10.10 -1.82 -7.81
N ARG A 110 11.10 -1.25 -8.49
CA ARG A 110 11.90 -0.13 -7.93
C ARG A 110 11.04 1.10 -7.63
N ALA A 111 10.02 1.38 -8.44
CA ALA A 111 9.08 2.47 -8.19
C ALA A 111 8.19 2.20 -6.96
N HIS A 112 7.67 0.97 -6.82
CA HIS A 112 6.90 0.58 -5.65
C HIS A 112 7.70 0.68 -4.36
N ILE A 113 8.97 0.24 -4.35
CA ILE A 113 9.86 0.36 -3.18
C ILE A 113 10.04 1.84 -2.78
N ARG A 114 10.23 2.74 -3.75
CA ARG A 114 10.33 4.19 -3.46
C ARG A 114 9.03 4.72 -2.85
N ASN A 115 7.90 4.42 -3.46
CA ASN A 115 6.59 4.87 -2.98
C ASN A 115 6.28 4.33 -1.58
N GLU A 116 6.60 3.06 -1.30
CA GLU A 116 6.46 2.45 0.02
C GLU A 116 7.31 3.19 1.06
N HIS A 117 8.56 3.49 0.73
CA HIS A 117 9.44 4.26 1.62
C HIS A 117 8.88 5.67 1.90
N GLU A 118 8.39 6.38 0.87
CA GLU A 118 7.78 7.70 1.04
C GLU A 118 6.54 7.64 1.93
N LEU A 119 5.67 6.65 1.71
CA LEU A 119 4.48 6.43 2.53
C LEU A 119 4.84 6.12 3.98
N LYS A 120 5.89 5.34 4.21
CA LYS A 120 6.39 5.03 5.55
C LYS A 120 6.87 6.29 6.28
N LEU A 121 7.68 7.13 5.63
CA LEU A 121 8.12 8.41 6.20
C LEU A 121 6.95 9.33 6.52
N TYR A 122 5.95 9.38 5.63
CA TYR A 122 4.74 10.16 5.86
C TYR A 122 3.95 9.66 7.07
N LEU A 123 3.79 8.34 7.18
CA LEU A 123 3.10 7.71 8.31
C LEU A 123 3.82 7.99 9.64
N ASP A 124 5.15 7.84 9.67
CA ASP A 124 5.98 8.15 10.85
C ASP A 124 5.83 9.62 11.26
N THR A 125 5.83 10.53 10.28
CA THR A 125 5.64 11.98 10.52
C THR A 125 4.25 12.29 11.09
N VAL A 126 3.19 11.68 10.55
CA VAL A 126 1.83 11.87 11.04
C VAL A 126 1.67 11.28 12.44
N GLN A 127 2.27 10.13 12.71
CA GLN A 127 2.25 9.50 14.02
C GLN A 127 2.95 10.37 15.07
N GLN A 128 4.10 10.97 14.73
CA GLN A 128 4.78 11.90 15.63
C GLN A 128 3.91 13.14 15.94
N LYS A 129 3.29 13.75 14.91
CA LYS A 129 2.38 14.89 15.11
C LYS A 129 1.18 14.56 15.99
N LEU A 130 0.67 13.32 15.89
CA LEU A 130 -0.43 12.85 16.71
C LEU A 130 0.00 12.76 18.18
N LEU A 131 1.17 12.17 18.46
CA LEU A 131 1.74 12.12 19.81
C LEU A 131 1.94 13.53 20.39
N ASP A 132 2.47 14.47 19.60
CA ASP A 132 2.66 15.86 20.03
C ASP A 132 1.33 16.55 20.38
N LEU A 133 0.27 16.28 19.60
CA LEU A 133 -1.07 16.80 19.86
C LEU A 133 -1.72 16.17 21.10
N GLU A 134 -1.51 14.88 21.34
CA GLU A 134 -1.99 14.21 22.56
C GLU A 134 -1.35 14.80 23.82
N VAL A 135 -0.04 15.10 23.78
CA VAL A 135 0.65 15.78 24.87
C VAL A 135 0.04 17.17 25.13
N LYS A 136 -0.11 17.99 24.08
CA LYS A 136 -0.72 19.32 24.19
C LYS A 136 -2.15 19.28 24.70
N TYR A 137 -2.93 18.29 24.28
CA TYR A 137 -4.29 18.09 24.77
C TYR A 137 -4.31 17.77 26.27
N CYS A 138 -3.43 16.87 26.72
CA CYS A 138 -3.30 16.54 28.14
C CYS A 138 -2.88 17.76 28.97
N GLU A 139 -1.93 18.56 28.49
CA GLU A 139 -1.50 19.81 29.14
C GLU A 139 -2.64 20.82 29.25
N ALA A 140 -3.36 21.06 28.15
CA ALA A 140 -4.51 21.95 28.12
C ALA A 140 -5.62 21.47 29.07
N GLN A 141 -5.89 20.16 29.09
CA GLN A 141 -6.89 19.57 29.98
C GLN A 141 -6.48 19.72 31.46
N ALA A 142 -5.20 19.53 31.79
CA ALA A 142 -4.69 19.76 33.13
C ALA A 142 -4.84 21.23 33.54
N SER A 143 -4.49 22.16 32.65
CA SER A 143 -4.65 23.61 32.90
C SER A 143 -6.10 24.02 33.11
N ILE A 144 -7.04 23.48 32.32
CA ILE A 144 -8.48 23.74 32.51
C ILE A 144 -8.92 23.28 33.90
N LYS A 145 -8.55 22.06 34.31
CA LYS A 145 -8.90 21.53 35.64
C LYS A 145 -8.32 22.37 36.77
N GLU A 146 -7.10 22.89 36.61
CA GLU A 146 -6.47 23.78 37.57
C GLU A 146 -7.22 25.12 37.67
N MET A 147 -7.55 25.74 36.54
CA MET A 147 -8.33 26.98 36.49
C MET A 147 -9.73 26.81 37.09
N GLU A 148 -10.41 25.70 36.80
CA GLU A 148 -11.71 25.36 37.39
C GLU A 148 -11.63 25.26 38.92
N LYS A 149 -10.60 24.58 39.43
CA LYS A 149 -10.37 24.44 40.87
C LYS A 149 -10.09 25.79 41.54
N CYS A 150 -9.14 26.58 41.01
CA CYS A 150 -8.80 27.89 41.56
C CYS A 150 -9.98 28.87 41.47
N GLY A 151 -10.73 28.85 40.35
CA GLY A 151 -11.92 29.68 40.15
C GLY A 151 -13.03 29.35 41.13
N PHE A 152 -13.30 28.05 41.36
CA PHE A 152 -14.30 27.59 42.30
C PHE A 152 -13.94 27.93 43.76
N GLU A 153 -12.70 27.70 44.17
CA GLU A 153 -12.20 28.04 45.52
C GLU A 153 -12.27 29.55 45.79
N SER A 154 -11.91 30.37 44.79
CA SER A 154 -12.01 31.83 44.85
C SER A 154 -13.45 32.31 44.98
N MET A 155 -14.37 31.78 44.15
CA MET A 155 -15.80 32.14 44.23
C MET A 155 -16.44 31.69 45.54
N GLN A 156 -16.14 30.47 46.00
CA GLN A 156 -16.70 29.94 47.25
C GLN A 156 -16.21 30.74 48.46
N THR A 157 -14.96 31.19 48.45
CA THR A 157 -14.42 32.07 49.50
C THR A 157 -15.09 33.44 49.49
N LYS A 158 -15.32 34.02 48.30
CA LYS A 158 -16.03 35.30 48.16
C LYS A 158 -17.48 35.19 48.62
N LEU A 159 -18.18 34.09 48.28
CA LEU A 159 -19.54 33.82 48.73
C LEU A 159 -19.64 33.71 50.24
N LYS A 160 -18.74 32.93 50.89
CA LYS A 160 -18.70 32.83 52.35
C LYS A 160 -18.46 34.18 53.03
N LYS A 161 -17.55 35.00 52.48
CA LYS A 161 -17.32 36.37 52.99
C LYS A 161 -18.59 37.22 52.87
N LEU A 162 -19.26 37.19 51.73
CA LEU A 162 -20.49 37.93 51.50
C LEU A 162 -21.61 37.49 52.45
N GLU A 163 -21.79 36.17 52.62
CA GLU A 163 -22.76 35.57 53.54
C GLU A 163 -22.49 35.98 54.99
N SER A 164 -21.24 35.91 55.44
CA SER A 164 -20.86 36.38 56.79
C SER A 164 -21.12 37.88 56.99
N GLY A 165 -20.91 38.69 55.94
CA GLY A 165 -21.22 40.12 55.95
C GLY A 165 -22.72 40.37 56.10
N PHE A 166 -23.54 39.68 55.30
CA PHE A 166 -25.00 39.76 55.41
C PHE A 166 -25.51 39.34 56.79
N GLN A 167 -25.00 38.23 57.32
CA GLN A 167 -25.41 37.74 58.63
C GLN A 167 -25.03 38.73 59.74
N SER A 168 -23.83 39.32 59.67
CA SER A 168 -23.39 40.33 60.65
C SER A 168 -24.27 41.59 60.62
N GLU A 169 -24.68 42.06 59.43
CA GLU A 169 -25.52 43.24 59.31
C GLU A 169 -26.97 42.94 59.72
N LEU A 170 -27.49 41.73 59.44
CA LEU A 170 -28.79 41.28 59.94
C LEU A 170 -28.81 41.24 61.48
N ASN A 171 -27.77 40.67 62.10
CA ASN A 171 -27.65 40.63 63.55
C ASN A 171 -27.61 42.05 64.14
N ARG A 172 -26.84 42.96 63.53
CA ARG A 172 -26.74 44.36 63.96
C ARG A 172 -28.07 45.12 63.81
N ILE A 173 -28.82 44.88 62.74
CA ILE A 173 -30.16 45.44 62.54
C ILE A 173 -31.10 44.89 63.61
N ALA A 174 -31.12 43.57 63.82
CA ALA A 174 -31.96 42.92 64.82
C ALA A 174 -31.67 43.42 66.24
N GLU A 175 -30.40 43.63 66.60
CA GLU A 175 -30.00 44.23 67.89
C GLU A 175 -30.51 45.66 68.02
N ARG A 176 -30.42 46.49 66.97
CA ARG A 176 -30.98 47.85 66.98
C ARG A 176 -32.49 47.86 67.16
N TYR A 177 -33.21 46.93 66.54
CA TYR A 177 -34.66 46.80 66.73
C TYR A 177 -35.02 46.38 68.16
N ARG A 178 -34.27 45.44 68.76
CA ARG A 178 -34.47 45.06 70.17
C ARG A 178 -34.19 46.21 71.13
N ALA A 179 -33.22 47.08 70.82
CA ALA A 179 -32.81 48.18 71.69
C ALA A 179 -33.70 49.43 71.60
N ASN A 180 -34.51 49.59 70.54
CA ASN A 180 -35.38 50.75 70.35
C ASN A 180 -36.67 50.36 69.60
N PRO A 181 -37.69 49.80 70.30
CA PRO A 181 -38.91 49.32 69.66
C PRO A 181 -39.86 50.44 69.18
N ASP A 182 -39.69 51.70 69.60
CA ASP A 182 -40.73 52.74 69.48
C ASP A 182 -40.32 54.02 68.70
N SER A 183 -39.30 53.95 67.82
CA SER A 183 -38.87 55.16 67.09
C SER A 183 -39.55 55.27 65.71
N ASN A 184 -40.32 56.33 65.49
CA ASN A 184 -40.79 56.80 64.18
C ASN A 184 -39.65 57.04 63.14
N GLN A 185 -38.38 56.99 63.57
CA GLN A 185 -37.19 57.02 62.72
C GLN A 185 -36.94 55.71 61.95
N THR A 186 -37.66 54.63 62.30
CA THR A 186 -37.61 53.35 61.58
C THR A 186 -38.28 53.43 60.21
N ASN A 187 -39.32 54.26 60.05
CA ASN A 187 -40.12 54.30 58.83
C ASN A 187 -39.35 54.87 57.62
N GLU A 188 -38.53 55.92 57.82
CA GLU A 188 -37.66 56.44 56.75
C GLU A 188 -36.54 55.46 56.35
N LYS A 189 -35.98 54.72 57.32
CA LYS A 189 -34.97 53.70 57.03
C LYS A 189 -35.56 52.50 56.31
N TYR A 190 -36.79 52.10 56.65
CA TYR A 190 -37.53 51.07 55.92
C TYR A 190 -37.80 51.50 54.48
N LYS A 191 -38.26 52.73 54.26
CA LYS A 191 -38.47 53.27 52.92
C LYS A 191 -37.19 53.27 52.08
N LYS A 192 -36.06 53.65 52.68
CA LYS A 192 -34.75 53.64 52.00
C LYS A 192 -34.25 52.21 51.72
N LEU A 193 -34.58 51.25 52.58
CA LEU A 193 -34.25 49.84 52.39
C LEU A 193 -35.11 49.24 51.27
N GLU A 194 -36.40 49.57 51.23
CA GLU A 194 -37.36 49.20 50.19
C GLU A 194 -36.93 49.74 48.81
N GLU A 195 -36.56 51.03 48.73
CA GLU A 195 -35.98 51.63 47.51
C GLU A 195 -34.72 50.89 47.01
N MET A 196 -33.86 50.45 47.94
CA MET A 196 -32.66 49.68 47.59
C MET A 196 -32.99 48.28 47.07
N TYR A 197 -34.01 47.62 47.64
CA TYR A 197 -34.50 46.32 47.19
C TYR A 197 -35.12 46.44 45.79
N GLU A 198 -35.97 47.44 45.56
CA GLU A 198 -36.52 47.68 44.22
C GLU A 198 -35.43 47.98 43.18
N GLN A 199 -34.40 48.75 43.55
CA GLN A 199 -33.28 49.02 42.64
C GLN A 199 -32.48 47.75 42.31
N LYS A 200 -32.28 46.87 43.30
CA LYS A 200 -31.65 45.56 43.08
C LYS A 200 -32.53 44.65 42.23
N GLU A 201 -33.83 44.64 42.45
CA GLU A 201 -34.78 43.87 41.64
C GLU A 201 -34.80 44.34 40.19
N ARG A 202 -34.83 45.67 39.95
CA ARG A 202 -34.68 46.25 38.60
C ARG A 202 -33.36 45.82 37.94
N SER A 203 -32.27 45.81 38.71
CA SER A 203 -30.96 45.36 38.22
C SER A 203 -30.95 43.86 37.90
N TYR A 204 -31.61 43.05 38.71
CA TYR A 204 -31.76 41.62 38.50
C TYR A 204 -32.60 41.31 37.25
N ILE A 205 -33.73 42.00 37.05
CA ILE A 205 -34.56 41.88 35.85
C ILE A 205 -33.75 42.23 34.60
N LYS A 206 -32.96 43.33 34.64
CA LYS A 206 -32.09 43.71 33.52
C LYS A 206 -31.03 42.64 33.23
N LEU A 207 -30.40 42.10 34.27
CA LEU A 207 -29.42 41.01 34.13
C LEU A 207 -30.07 39.74 33.53
N GLN A 208 -31.29 39.42 33.93
CA GLN A 208 -32.06 38.29 33.40
C GLN A 208 -32.42 38.50 31.91
N GLN A 209 -32.77 39.73 31.52
CA GLN A 209 -32.99 40.07 30.11
C GLN A 209 -31.71 39.91 29.28
N ASP A 210 -30.57 40.38 29.78
CA ASP A 210 -29.30 40.26 29.07
C ASP A 210 -28.84 38.78 28.99
N PHE A 211 -29.06 37.99 30.04
CA PHE A 211 -28.85 36.55 30.00
C PHE A 211 -29.69 35.86 28.91
N ASN A 212 -30.97 36.23 28.78
CA ASN A 212 -31.83 35.71 27.72
C ASN A 212 -31.35 36.11 26.32
N LYS A 213 -30.85 37.34 26.13
CA LYS A 213 -30.25 37.77 24.85
C LYS A 213 -29.03 36.93 24.50
N ILE A 214 -28.12 36.72 25.46
CA ILE A 214 -26.93 35.88 25.26
C ILE A 214 -27.33 34.44 24.93
N LYS A 215 -28.34 33.89 25.59
CA LYS A 215 -28.87 32.56 25.32
C LYS A 215 -29.38 32.42 23.88
N ILE A 216 -30.11 33.41 23.38
CA ILE A 216 -30.59 33.45 21.99
C ILE A 216 -29.42 33.49 21.01
N LEU A 217 -28.44 34.38 21.24
CA LEU A 217 -27.24 34.48 20.40
C LEU A 217 -26.45 33.16 20.35
N LEU A 218 -26.29 32.48 21.50
CA LEU A 218 -25.62 31.19 21.56
C LEU A 218 -26.34 30.12 20.72
N GLU A 219 -27.67 30.12 20.77
CA GLU A 219 -28.50 29.18 20.02
C GLU A 219 -28.43 29.44 18.50
N GLU A 220 -28.41 30.71 18.08
CA GLU A 220 -28.17 31.11 16.69
C GLU A 220 -26.76 30.70 16.22
N THR A 221 -25.73 30.98 17.02
CA THR A 221 -24.34 30.61 16.70
C THR A 221 -24.22 29.09 16.57
N THR A 222 -24.88 28.33 17.44
CA THR A 222 -24.92 26.85 17.37
C THR A 222 -25.61 26.36 16.09
N LYS A 223 -26.70 27.02 15.67
CA LYS A 223 -27.37 26.72 14.38
C LYS A 223 -26.44 27.02 13.20
N GLN A 224 -25.73 28.14 13.21
CA GLN A 224 -24.75 28.49 12.17
C GLN A 224 -23.61 27.46 12.11
N CYS A 225 -23.02 27.07 13.25
CA CYS A 225 -22.01 26.02 13.31
C CYS A 225 -22.51 24.68 12.76
N LYS A 226 -23.77 24.30 13.07
CA LYS A 226 -24.40 23.08 12.50
C LYS A 226 -24.61 23.20 10.99
N ALA A 227 -24.99 24.37 10.48
CA ALA A 227 -25.15 24.62 9.04
C ALA A 227 -23.80 24.53 8.31
N LEU A 228 -22.77 25.22 8.82
CA LEU A 228 -21.40 25.12 8.32
C LEU A 228 -20.89 23.68 8.34
N LYS A 229 -21.13 22.92 9.42
CA LYS A 229 -20.76 21.51 9.49
C LYS A 229 -21.46 20.67 8.42
N LYS A 230 -22.75 20.92 8.14
CA LYS A 230 -23.47 20.26 7.03
C LYS A 230 -22.89 20.65 5.67
N GLU A 231 -22.53 21.92 5.49
CA GLU A 231 -21.98 22.44 4.24
C GLU A 231 -20.59 21.87 3.96
N ILE A 232 -19.71 21.83 4.96
CA ILE A 232 -18.41 21.13 4.90
C ILE A 232 -18.60 19.64 4.54
N GLY A 233 -19.65 19.00 5.08
CA GLY A 233 -20.02 17.62 4.73
C GLY A 233 -20.37 17.42 3.26
N LYS A 234 -20.99 18.41 2.59
CA LYS A 234 -21.32 18.33 1.15
C LYS A 234 -20.07 18.32 0.26
N TYR A 235 -19.01 19.01 0.68
CA TYR A 235 -17.75 19.08 -0.07
C TYR A 235 -16.83 17.87 0.18
N GLY A 236 -17.27 16.85 0.94
CA GLY A 236 -16.50 15.62 1.17
C GLY A 236 -15.26 15.79 2.06
N ILE A 237 -14.97 17.01 2.54
CA ILE A 237 -13.78 17.34 3.35
C ILE A 237 -13.91 16.79 4.80
N GLY A 238 -15.10 16.35 5.21
CA GLY A 238 -15.39 15.88 6.57
C GLY A 238 -15.77 14.40 6.73
N VAL A 239 -15.82 13.60 5.65
CA VAL A 239 -16.20 12.17 5.75
C VAL A 239 -14.95 11.31 5.98
N ILE A 240 -14.27 11.51 7.12
CA ILE A 240 -13.64 10.36 7.76
C ILE A 240 -14.80 9.63 8.42
N SER A 241 -15.33 8.63 7.71
CA SER A 241 -16.50 7.85 8.15
C SER A 241 -16.31 7.47 9.62
N ASN A 242 -17.34 7.67 10.45
CA ASN A 242 -17.30 7.20 11.85
C ASN A 242 -16.94 5.70 11.91
N ASP A 243 -17.23 4.93 10.85
CA ASP A 243 -16.82 3.53 10.68
C ASP A 243 -15.29 3.32 10.68
N VAL A 244 -14.50 4.29 10.22
CA VAL A 244 -13.02 4.23 10.27
C VAL A 244 -12.52 4.51 11.68
N LEU A 245 -13.25 5.30 12.47
CA LEU A 245 -12.93 5.61 13.87
C LEU A 245 -13.36 4.49 14.83
N THR A 246 -14.46 3.78 14.57
CA THR A 246 -14.85 2.58 15.34
C THR A 246 -13.98 1.37 14.99
N ARG A 247 -13.68 1.09 13.71
CA ARG A 247 -12.76 -0.01 13.34
C ARG A 247 -11.35 0.15 13.90
N ARG A 248 -10.83 1.38 13.99
CA ARG A 248 -9.52 1.64 14.62
C ARG A 248 -9.52 1.45 16.14
N LYS A 249 -10.66 1.68 16.83
CA LYS A 249 -10.75 1.40 18.28
C LYS A 249 -10.78 -0.09 18.57
N GLU A 250 -11.44 -0.88 17.72
CA GLU A 250 -11.49 -2.35 17.85
C GLU A 250 -10.12 -2.98 17.53
N GLU A 251 -9.41 -2.54 16.48
CA GLU A 251 -8.06 -3.03 16.17
C GLU A 251 -7.00 -2.70 17.23
N VAL A 252 -7.14 -1.58 17.95
CA VAL A 252 -6.22 -1.20 19.03
C VAL A 252 -6.43 -2.06 20.28
N ILE A 253 -7.66 -2.51 20.55
CA ILE A 253 -7.96 -3.42 21.66
C ILE A 253 -7.41 -4.83 21.38
N GLU A 254 -7.52 -5.31 20.13
CA GLU A 254 -7.06 -6.65 19.74
C GLU A 254 -5.50 -6.77 19.69
N ARG A 255 -4.80 -5.69 19.35
CA ARG A 255 -3.33 -5.63 19.44
C ARG A 255 -2.81 -5.50 20.87
N HIS A 256 -3.59 -4.96 21.81
CA HIS A 256 -3.19 -4.89 23.22
C HIS A 256 -3.30 -6.24 23.94
N PHE A 257 -4.25 -7.11 23.57
CA PHE A 257 -4.40 -8.45 24.16
C PHE A 257 -3.34 -9.45 23.67
N THR A 258 -2.85 -9.32 22.44
CA THR A 258 -1.83 -10.23 21.87
C THR A 258 -0.41 -9.87 22.30
N LYS A 259 -0.13 -8.60 22.63
CA LYS A 259 1.20 -8.17 23.11
C LYS A 259 1.44 -8.45 24.61
N SER A 260 0.40 -8.55 25.42
CA SER A 260 0.53 -8.86 26.86
C SER A 260 0.77 -10.34 27.16
N HIS A 261 0.67 -11.25 26.19
CA HIS A 261 0.87 -12.69 26.42
C HIS A 261 2.24 -13.25 26.04
N ILE A 262 3.13 -12.45 25.43
CA ILE A 262 4.43 -12.97 24.92
C ILE A 262 5.62 -12.61 25.83
N THR A 263 5.52 -11.64 26.74
CA THR A 263 6.70 -11.17 27.52
C THR A 263 6.72 -11.55 29.01
N SER A 264 5.91 -12.51 29.44
CA SER A 264 5.93 -12.93 30.85
C SER A 264 5.73 -14.44 30.98
N LYS A 265 6.84 -15.19 30.89
CA LYS A 265 7.19 -16.37 31.73
C LYS A 265 8.32 -17.20 31.10
N SER A 266 9.57 -16.75 31.22
CA SER A 266 10.75 -17.62 31.16
C SER A 266 11.96 -16.97 31.83
N SER A 267 11.90 -16.88 33.16
CA SER A 267 13.06 -16.56 33.98
C SER A 267 12.86 -17.17 35.36
N THR A 268 13.28 -18.43 35.51
CA THR A 268 14.20 -18.87 36.58
C THR A 268 14.53 -20.36 36.43
N GLN A 269 15.81 -20.67 36.71
CA GLN A 269 16.31 -21.95 37.23
C GLN A 269 16.54 -23.08 36.20
N ASN A 270 17.81 -23.23 35.77
CA ASN A 270 18.55 -24.47 36.04
C ASN A 270 20.06 -24.34 35.78
N ARG A 271 20.82 -24.74 36.82
CA ARG A 271 22.25 -25.07 36.78
C ARG A 271 22.43 -26.40 36.02
N SER A 272 23.42 -26.50 35.13
CA SER A 272 24.60 -27.36 35.35
C SER A 272 25.43 -27.56 34.07
N LYS A 273 26.73 -27.35 34.25
CA LYS A 273 27.91 -28.01 33.65
C LYS A 273 27.79 -28.62 32.24
N GLY A 274 28.54 -28.03 31.31
CA GLY A 274 29.01 -28.69 30.09
C GLY A 274 30.25 -27.99 29.54
N HIS A 275 31.43 -28.56 29.80
CA HIS A 275 32.67 -28.25 29.09
C HIS A 275 32.49 -28.50 27.59
N PHE A 276 32.79 -27.54 26.72
CA PHE A 276 33.37 -27.87 25.41
C PHE A 276 34.08 -26.69 24.72
N ARG A 277 35.39 -26.87 24.59
CA ARG A 277 36.38 -26.38 23.60
C ARG A 277 36.25 -25.00 22.92
N GLN A 278 37.33 -24.25 23.12
CA GLN A 278 37.85 -23.19 22.24
C GLN A 278 38.13 -23.68 20.81
N ARG A 279 37.73 -22.86 19.83
CA ARG A 279 38.34 -22.55 18.52
C ARG A 279 37.79 -21.14 18.18
N SER A 280 38.55 -20.05 18.15
CA SER A 280 39.63 -19.69 17.22
C SER A 280 39.26 -20.02 15.78
N ASP A 281 38.69 -19.05 15.05
CA ASP A 281 39.39 -18.35 13.96
C ASP A 281 38.43 -17.45 13.16
N ASP A 282 38.96 -16.28 12.79
CA ASP A 282 38.71 -15.47 11.61
C ASP A 282 37.29 -15.26 11.06
N ILE A 283 36.93 -13.98 10.87
CA ILE A 283 36.80 -13.40 9.52
C ILE A 283 36.69 -11.87 9.64
N ASN A 284 37.82 -11.23 9.33
CA ASN A 284 37.86 -9.88 8.78
C ASN A 284 37.15 -9.87 7.41
N ARG A 285 36.09 -9.07 7.25
CA ARG A 285 35.76 -8.50 5.93
C ARG A 285 35.35 -7.04 6.07
N GLN A 286 36.21 -6.21 5.47
CA GLN A 286 36.07 -4.80 5.19
C GLN A 286 34.77 -4.52 4.43
N TYR A 287 33.95 -3.62 4.96
CA TYR A 287 33.03 -2.82 4.15
C TYR A 287 33.56 -1.38 4.17
N ARG A 288 34.16 -0.94 3.05
CA ARG A 288 34.40 0.48 2.80
C ARG A 288 33.06 1.13 2.51
N PHE A 289 32.59 1.93 3.47
CA PHE A 289 31.55 2.93 3.22
C PHE A 289 32.11 4.00 2.29
N VAL A 290 31.45 4.21 1.15
CA VAL A 290 31.61 5.41 0.33
C VAL A 290 30.50 6.36 0.77
N GLU A 291 30.86 7.45 1.44
CA GLU A 291 29.92 8.50 1.84
C GLU A 291 29.40 9.24 0.60
N PRO A 292 28.08 9.44 0.45
CA PRO A 292 27.54 10.36 -0.54
C PRO A 292 27.69 11.80 -0.06
N THR A 293 28.28 12.64 -0.91
CA THR A 293 28.43 14.09 -0.72
C THR A 293 27.06 14.77 -0.52
N PRO A 294 26.88 15.61 0.51
CA PRO A 294 25.61 16.30 0.73
C PRO A 294 25.39 17.43 -0.29
N PRO A 295 24.14 17.64 -0.77
CA PRO A 295 23.81 18.76 -1.64
C PRO A 295 23.89 20.08 -0.87
N GLN A 296 24.54 21.08 -1.49
CA GLN A 296 24.64 22.44 -0.95
C GLN A 296 23.27 23.12 -0.94
N HIS A 297 22.84 23.55 0.25
CA HIS A 297 21.65 24.35 0.45
C HIS A 297 21.78 25.73 -0.22
N ALA A 298 20.94 26.01 -1.20
CA ALA A 298 20.65 27.37 -1.65
C ALA A 298 19.86 28.10 -0.55
N ARG A 299 20.46 29.16 0.00
CA ARG A 299 19.80 30.09 0.93
C ARG A 299 18.82 30.97 0.15
N SER A 300 17.53 30.73 0.32
CA SER A 300 16.47 31.65 -0.11
C SER A 300 16.00 32.46 1.10
N SER A 301 16.45 33.70 1.18
CA SER A 301 15.98 34.71 2.12
C SER A 301 14.58 35.18 1.74
N SER A 302 13.58 34.96 2.60
CA SER A 302 12.28 35.65 2.51
C SER A 302 12.07 36.54 3.73
N ILE A 303 12.01 37.83 3.44
CA ILE A 303 11.80 38.95 4.34
C ILE A 303 10.41 38.86 4.99
N VAL A 304 10.39 38.92 6.32
CA VAL A 304 9.19 39.08 7.16
C VAL A 304 8.68 40.53 6.99
N LYS A 305 7.46 40.70 6.51
CA LYS A 305 6.69 41.94 6.68
C LYS A 305 5.67 41.73 7.79
N SER A 306 5.93 42.34 8.94
CA SER A 306 4.99 42.51 10.03
C SER A 306 3.91 43.52 9.63
N ALA A 307 2.65 43.10 9.73
CA ALA A 307 1.51 44.01 9.67
C ALA A 307 0.95 44.17 11.09
N ASN A 308 1.21 45.33 11.68
CA ASN A 308 0.52 45.84 12.86
C ASN A 308 -0.96 46.05 12.53
N PHE A 309 -1.86 45.45 13.31
CA PHE A 309 -3.24 45.95 13.41
C PHE A 309 -3.46 46.51 14.80
N HIS A 310 -3.64 47.84 14.82
CA HIS A 310 -4.04 48.62 15.96
C HIS A 310 -5.45 48.25 16.44
N SER A 311 -5.54 48.21 17.76
CA SER A 311 -6.75 48.32 18.56
C SER A 311 -7.60 49.54 18.17
N TYR A 312 -8.90 49.32 17.97
CA TYR A 312 -9.89 50.37 18.17
C TYR A 312 -10.83 49.93 19.30
N ILE A 313 -10.68 50.62 20.43
CA ILE A 313 -11.70 50.79 21.47
C ILE A 313 -12.42 52.09 21.09
N PHE A 314 -13.73 52.02 20.88
CA PHE A 314 -14.72 53.01 21.33
C PHE A 314 -16.10 52.35 21.37
#